data_AF-A0A6M0SAP7-F1
#
_entry.id   AF-A0A6M0SAP7-F1
#
_cell.length_a   1.000
_cell.length_b   1.000
_cell.length_c   1.000
_cell.angle_alpha   90.00
_cell.angle_beta   90.00
_cell.angle_gamma   90.00
#
_symmetry.space_group_name_H-M   'P 1'
#
loop_
_entity.id
_entity.type
_entity.pdbx_description
1 polymer ?
#
loop_
_entity_poly.entity_id
_entity_poly.type
_entity_poly.pdbx_seq_one_letter_code
_entity_poly.pdbx_strand_id
1 'polypeptide(L)'
;TTFVEQWKQCQGRNNLNNAILQRIIRQKKRRSYRLSNKADKFLNDLNAEIEQGWTDHGQTNRLLGRITMRTYVFHHVMYGGEPLIGDSLIKEVLTIAKALPGYELWCRHQHEIEDRVSEWVSCIEKSHYFHYGEQFGKYKSKKEKKEKSESENTEPSWNQQQSQKTKDKIQAALKELSDKKELPEQATARFNALRKFGIGGGSLYRYKELWHPLWETQENCPNTPQINNESGQFGQANAANCHSSTSLLQGIDGNDNETNGSSDLKSVASQSEGGNPHQEEIQRIREMLSKAQVAVDLQAAQEVVEAEEVMAQESRAAHLQQMAYWLTLDDPILMAEALAWLRQQPPELCAELLDMELSEAKQQSLETIVEIVEQLQRLDWGPGRIHEELRSFFEAAIAPSGMASLAPTQFTTSSLAHLTAEQRQQWLSYLRAFSGETSSTHPDTG
;
A
#
# COMPACT_ATOMS: atom_id res chain seq x y z
N THR A 1 16.71 -9.08 56.20
CA THR A 1 17.95 -9.07 55.40
C THR A 1 17.97 -10.15 54.32
N THR A 2 17.17 -11.22 54.43
CA THR A 2 17.14 -12.41 53.56
C THR A 2 16.58 -12.21 52.14
N PHE A 3 15.56 -11.37 51.95
CA PHE A 3 14.96 -11.15 50.62
C PHE A 3 15.92 -10.50 49.61
N VAL A 4 16.68 -9.50 50.05
CA VAL A 4 17.61 -8.76 49.18
C VAL A 4 18.79 -9.63 48.75
N GLU A 5 19.24 -10.54 49.61
CA GLU A 5 20.27 -11.52 49.25
C GLU A 5 19.75 -12.56 48.26
N GLN A 6 18.54 -13.08 48.47
CA GLN A 6 17.90 -14.00 47.53
C GLN A 6 17.66 -13.35 46.16
N TRP A 7 17.22 -12.09 46.12
CA TRP A 7 17.07 -11.33 44.88
C TRP A 7 18.39 -11.17 44.13
N LYS A 8 19.46 -10.77 44.84
CA LYS A 8 20.81 -10.62 44.25
C LYS A 8 21.37 -11.96 43.77
N GLN A 9 21.09 -13.05 44.48
CA GLN A 9 21.49 -14.39 44.09
C GLN A 9 20.76 -14.89 42.84
N CYS A 10 19.46 -14.61 42.71
CA CYS A 10 18.68 -14.92 41.51
C CYS A 10 19.11 -14.03 40.32
N GLN A 11 19.39 -12.75 40.56
CA GLN A 11 19.90 -11.83 39.54
C GLN A 11 21.27 -12.27 39.01
N GLY A 12 22.18 -12.70 39.88
CA GLY A 12 23.50 -13.22 39.48
C GLY A 12 23.44 -14.55 38.71
N ARG A 13 22.33 -15.29 38.79
CA ARG A 13 22.08 -16.52 38.02
C ARG A 13 21.37 -16.28 36.68
N ASN A 14 20.81 -15.09 36.47
CA ASN A 14 20.22 -14.69 35.19
C ASN A 14 21.34 -14.26 34.23
N ASN A 15 21.91 -15.22 33.50
CA ASN A 15 22.86 -14.97 32.41
C ASN A 15 22.18 -14.43 31.12
N LEU A 16 21.16 -13.59 31.27
CA LEU A 16 20.50 -12.92 30.16
C LEU A 16 21.34 -11.73 29.73
N ASN A 17 22.39 -12.03 28.95
CA ASN A 17 23.23 -11.00 28.33
C ASN A 17 22.37 -10.13 27.40
N ASN A 18 22.55 -8.81 27.44
CA ASN A 18 21.84 -7.87 26.56
C ASN A 18 22.01 -8.25 25.08
N ALA A 19 23.16 -8.80 24.69
CA ALA A 19 23.38 -9.33 23.35
C ALA A 19 22.48 -10.54 23.01
N ILE A 20 22.21 -11.43 23.97
CA ILE A 20 21.31 -12.57 23.80
C ILE A 20 19.86 -12.08 23.73
N LEU A 21 19.47 -11.15 24.59
CA LEU A 21 18.14 -10.52 24.53
C LEU A 21 17.92 -9.78 23.22
N GLN A 22 18.90 -9.00 22.76
CA GLN A 22 18.86 -8.32 21.46
C GLN A 22 18.85 -9.31 20.30
N ARG A 23 19.55 -10.45 20.41
CA ARG A 23 19.49 -11.53 19.40
C ARG A 23 18.12 -12.19 19.37
N ILE A 24 17.53 -12.49 20.53
CA ILE A 24 16.17 -13.04 20.65
C ILE A 24 15.14 -12.04 20.12
N ILE A 25 15.24 -10.76 20.50
CA ILE A 25 14.38 -9.68 20.02
C ILE A 25 14.56 -9.48 18.51
N ARG A 26 15.78 -9.49 17.97
CA ARG A 26 16.03 -9.41 16.52
C ARG A 26 15.51 -10.63 15.79
N GLN A 27 15.66 -11.83 16.34
CA GLN A 27 15.16 -13.08 15.75
C GLN A 27 13.63 -13.16 15.79
N LYS A 28 13.00 -12.71 16.89
CA LYS A 28 11.55 -12.55 17.04
C LYS A 28 11.00 -11.39 16.20
N LYS A 29 11.70 -10.25 16.08
CA LYS A 29 11.33 -9.11 15.20
C LYS A 29 11.47 -9.47 13.72
N ARG A 30 12.50 -10.23 13.33
CA ARG A 30 12.65 -10.76 11.95
C ARG A 30 11.55 -11.76 11.58
N ARG A 31 10.90 -12.37 12.58
CA ARG A 31 9.73 -13.25 12.42
C ARG A 31 8.40 -12.61 12.83
N SER A 32 8.42 -11.36 13.32
CA SER A 32 7.21 -10.59 13.50
C SER A 32 6.79 -10.25 12.09
N TYR A 33 5.87 -11.07 11.57
CA TYR A 33 5.25 -10.80 10.30
C TYR A 33 4.70 -9.38 10.38
N ARG A 34 5.34 -8.42 9.68
CA ARG A 34 4.71 -7.13 9.42
C ARG A 34 3.48 -7.47 8.60
N LEU A 35 2.33 -7.51 9.26
CA LEU A 35 1.06 -7.73 8.59
C LEU A 35 0.92 -6.62 7.55
N SER A 36 0.67 -6.99 6.30
CA SER A 36 0.27 -6.00 5.29
C SER A 36 -1.00 -5.32 5.79
N ASN A 37 -1.21 -4.04 5.50
CA ASN A 37 -2.44 -3.33 5.88
C ASN A 37 -3.72 -4.09 5.51
N LYS A 38 -3.70 -4.87 4.41
CA LYS A 38 -4.83 -5.73 4.01
C LYS A 38 -5.00 -6.96 4.90
N ALA A 39 -3.89 -7.58 5.31
CA ALA A 39 -3.88 -8.74 6.17
C ALA A 39 -4.23 -8.38 7.62
N ASP A 40 -3.76 -7.22 8.07
CA ASP A 40 -4.10 -6.63 9.36
C ASP A 40 -5.59 -6.30 9.44
N LYS A 41 -6.14 -5.65 8.41
CA LYS A 41 -7.59 -5.45 8.29
C LYS A 41 -8.36 -6.77 8.33
N PHE A 42 -7.93 -7.76 7.56
CA PHE A 42 -8.59 -9.07 7.54
C PHE A 42 -8.53 -9.79 8.89
N LEU A 43 -7.40 -9.73 9.60
CA LEU A 43 -7.27 -10.26 10.95
C LEU A 43 -8.18 -9.51 11.93
N ASN A 44 -8.27 -8.19 11.84
CA ASN A 44 -9.13 -7.37 12.68
C ASN A 44 -10.61 -7.65 12.41
N ASP A 45 -11.02 -7.83 11.15
CA ASP A 45 -12.39 -8.23 10.80
C ASP A 45 -12.74 -9.61 11.39
N LEU A 46 -11.81 -10.58 11.33
CA LEU A 46 -11.99 -11.90 11.94
C LEU A 46 -12.04 -11.83 13.47
N ASN A 47 -11.17 -11.04 14.10
CA ASN A 47 -11.17 -10.82 15.54
C ASN A 47 -12.48 -10.21 16.00
N ALA A 48 -12.97 -9.16 15.32
CA ALA A 48 -14.23 -8.50 15.68
C ALA A 48 -15.43 -9.46 15.65
N GLU A 49 -15.50 -10.34 14.64
CA GLU A 49 -16.56 -11.36 14.56
C GLU A 49 -16.41 -12.47 15.62
N ILE A 50 -15.18 -12.85 15.97
CA ILE A 50 -14.90 -13.93 16.95
C ILE A 50 -15.07 -13.43 18.39
N GLU A 51 -14.59 -12.23 18.69
CA GLU A 51 -14.66 -11.59 20.01
C GLU A 51 -16.10 -11.36 20.47
N GLN A 52 -17.03 -11.13 19.54
CA GLN A 52 -18.46 -11.05 19.83
C GLN A 52 -19.01 -12.36 20.43
N GLY A 53 -18.36 -13.50 20.16
CA GLY A 53 -18.74 -14.81 20.65
C GLY A 53 -20.08 -15.29 20.13
N TRP A 54 -20.72 -16.17 20.90
CA TRP A 54 -22.01 -16.76 20.57
C TRP A 54 -23.14 -15.86 21.09
N THR A 55 -23.95 -15.34 20.17
CA THR A 55 -25.01 -14.37 20.48
C THR A 55 -26.41 -14.84 20.10
N ASP A 56 -26.52 -15.80 19.18
CA ASP A 56 -27.80 -16.35 18.74
C ASP A 56 -27.67 -17.82 18.32
N HIS A 57 -28.81 -18.51 18.24
CA HIS A 57 -28.88 -19.86 17.73
C HIS A 57 -28.58 -19.92 16.22
N GLY A 58 -27.99 -21.03 15.76
CA GLY A 58 -27.66 -21.24 14.34
C GLY A 58 -26.33 -20.61 13.89
N GLN A 59 -25.58 -19.96 14.78
CA GLN A 59 -24.30 -19.33 14.46
C GLN A 59 -23.12 -20.30 14.32
N THR A 60 -23.28 -21.58 14.71
CA THR A 60 -22.19 -22.57 14.76
C THR A 60 -21.37 -22.63 13.49
N ASN A 61 -22.00 -22.75 12.32
CA ASN A 61 -21.25 -22.86 11.06
C ASN A 61 -20.47 -21.58 10.75
N ARG A 62 -21.09 -20.42 10.95
CA ARG A 62 -20.43 -19.14 10.69
C ARG A 62 -19.25 -18.93 11.63
N LEU A 63 -19.47 -19.08 12.94
CA LEU A 63 -18.47 -18.79 13.96
C LEU A 63 -17.32 -19.80 13.92
N LEU A 64 -17.60 -21.10 13.78
CA LEU A 64 -16.55 -22.11 13.58
C LEU A 64 -15.74 -21.84 12.32
N GLY A 65 -16.37 -21.45 11.21
CA GLY A 65 -15.65 -21.07 9.99
C GLY A 65 -14.73 -19.88 10.20
N ARG A 66 -15.16 -18.86 10.95
CA ARG A 66 -14.33 -17.68 11.27
C ARG A 66 -13.17 -18.02 12.19
N ILE A 67 -13.41 -18.77 13.27
CA ILE A 67 -12.37 -19.23 14.20
C ILE A 67 -11.34 -20.07 13.44
N THR A 68 -11.81 -21.07 12.68
CA THR A 68 -10.95 -21.96 11.90
C THR A 68 -10.09 -21.18 10.92
N MET A 69 -10.68 -20.22 10.20
CA MET A 69 -9.96 -19.39 9.24
C MET A 69 -8.91 -18.49 9.90
N ARG A 70 -9.23 -17.86 11.04
CA ARG A 70 -8.27 -17.06 11.80
C ARG A 70 -7.11 -17.91 12.31
N THR A 71 -7.42 -19.05 12.92
CA THR A 71 -6.41 -19.94 13.50
C THR A 71 -5.55 -20.56 12.40
N TYR A 72 -6.14 -21.05 11.32
CA TYR A 72 -5.38 -21.59 10.19
C TYR A 72 -4.46 -20.53 9.57
N VAL A 73 -4.99 -19.34 9.24
CA VAL A 73 -4.21 -18.34 8.48
C VAL A 73 -3.19 -17.61 9.35
N PHE A 74 -3.49 -17.32 10.62
CA PHE A 74 -2.72 -16.38 11.44
C PHE A 74 -2.17 -16.94 12.76
N HIS A 75 -2.44 -18.18 13.16
CA HIS A 75 -2.00 -18.69 14.47
C HIS A 75 -0.48 -18.57 14.67
N HIS A 76 0.32 -18.95 13.66
CA HIS A 76 1.78 -18.84 13.71
C HIS A 76 2.29 -17.39 13.67
N VAL A 77 1.45 -16.44 13.23
CA VAL A 77 1.74 -15.00 13.28
C VAL A 77 1.49 -14.43 14.68
N MET A 78 0.39 -14.84 15.31
CA MET A 78 -0.06 -14.30 16.60
C MET A 78 0.73 -14.88 17.77
N TYR A 79 0.87 -16.20 17.80
CA TYR A 79 1.50 -16.92 18.92
C TYR A 79 2.95 -17.32 18.62
N GLY A 80 3.37 -17.21 17.35
CA GLY A 80 4.67 -17.69 16.90
C GLY A 80 4.72 -19.22 16.83
N GLY A 81 5.55 -19.76 15.94
CA GLY A 81 5.70 -21.21 15.76
C GLY A 81 5.46 -21.64 14.33
N GLU A 82 5.19 -22.94 14.14
CA GLU A 82 4.78 -23.50 12.86
C GLU A 82 3.26 -23.37 12.68
N PRO A 83 2.76 -23.32 11.43
CA PRO A 83 1.33 -23.33 11.17
C PRO A 83 0.65 -24.59 11.72
N LEU A 84 -0.56 -24.43 12.28
CA LEU A 84 -1.34 -25.54 12.80
C LEU A 84 -2.13 -26.22 11.67
N ILE A 85 -2.04 -27.55 11.63
CA ILE A 85 -2.71 -28.42 10.65
C ILE A 85 -3.27 -29.65 11.38
N GLY A 86 -4.34 -30.23 10.87
CA GLY A 86 -4.98 -31.45 11.33
C GLY A 86 -5.42 -31.37 12.79
N ASP A 87 -5.09 -32.40 13.56
CA ASP A 87 -5.53 -32.55 14.95
C ASP A 87 -5.10 -31.40 15.87
N SER A 88 -3.95 -30.76 15.57
CA SER A 88 -3.49 -29.60 16.34
C SER A 88 -4.37 -28.37 16.13
N LEU A 89 -4.83 -28.17 14.90
CA LEU A 89 -5.76 -27.10 14.55
C LEU A 89 -7.15 -27.37 15.12
N ILE A 90 -7.62 -28.63 15.08
CA ILE A 90 -8.90 -29.04 15.67
C ILE A 90 -8.93 -28.70 17.16
N LYS A 91 -7.88 -29.08 17.91
CA LYS A 91 -7.79 -28.81 19.35
C LYS A 91 -7.80 -27.32 19.65
N GLU A 92 -7.06 -26.53 18.90
CA GLU A 92 -6.98 -25.08 19.08
C GLU A 92 -8.33 -24.40 18.76
N VAL A 93 -8.95 -24.73 17.63
CA VAL A 93 -10.26 -24.20 17.24
C VAL A 93 -11.33 -24.60 18.25
N LEU A 94 -11.31 -25.83 18.73
CA LEU A 94 -12.25 -26.32 19.75
C LEU A 94 -12.04 -25.60 21.09
N THR A 95 -10.80 -25.35 21.47
CA THR A 95 -10.45 -24.60 22.68
C THR A 95 -10.97 -23.16 22.58
N ILE A 96 -10.75 -22.50 21.44
CA ILE A 96 -11.26 -21.15 21.18
C ILE A 96 -12.79 -21.17 21.19
N ALA A 97 -13.44 -22.06 20.44
CA ALA A 97 -14.89 -22.12 20.32
C ALA A 97 -15.61 -22.32 21.66
N LYS A 98 -15.05 -23.15 22.55
CA LYS A 98 -15.56 -23.38 23.91
C LYS A 98 -15.26 -22.23 24.87
N ALA A 99 -14.13 -21.53 24.66
CA ALA A 99 -13.75 -20.37 25.45
C ALA A 99 -14.54 -19.10 25.09
N LEU A 100 -15.20 -19.07 23.91
CA LEU A 100 -16.01 -17.93 23.50
C LEU A 100 -17.28 -17.78 24.36
N PRO A 101 -17.66 -16.53 24.69
CA PRO A 101 -18.82 -16.26 25.52
C PRO A 101 -20.09 -16.74 24.85
N GLY A 102 -21.03 -17.26 25.63
CA GLY A 102 -22.33 -17.73 25.13
C GLY A 102 -22.32 -19.13 24.51
N TYR A 103 -21.19 -19.84 24.48
CA TYR A 103 -21.10 -21.19 23.94
C TYR A 103 -22.15 -22.13 24.57
N GLU A 104 -22.24 -22.14 25.91
CA GLU A 104 -23.18 -23.01 26.64
C GLU A 104 -24.66 -22.61 26.44
N LEU A 105 -24.92 -21.35 26.10
CA LEU A 105 -26.28 -20.79 26.01
C LEU A 105 -26.86 -20.86 24.59
N TRP A 106 -26.01 -20.61 23.59
CA TRP A 106 -26.45 -20.38 22.21
C TRP A 106 -26.02 -21.49 21.25
N CYS A 107 -24.90 -22.18 21.53
CA CYS A 107 -24.44 -23.29 20.71
C CYS A 107 -25.26 -24.55 21.00
N ARG A 108 -26.16 -24.93 20.10
CA ARG A 108 -26.95 -26.18 20.24
C ARG A 108 -26.20 -27.44 19.79
N HIS A 109 -25.00 -27.27 19.24
CA HIS A 109 -24.17 -28.35 18.72
C HIS A 109 -23.06 -28.76 19.70
N GLN A 110 -23.20 -28.48 21.01
CA GLN A 110 -22.18 -28.80 22.01
C GLN A 110 -21.77 -30.28 22.02
N HIS A 111 -22.74 -31.18 21.81
CA HIS A 111 -22.54 -32.62 21.80
C HIS A 111 -21.80 -33.15 20.56
N GLU A 112 -21.80 -32.39 19.47
CA GLU A 112 -21.15 -32.73 18.19
C GLU A 112 -20.14 -31.66 17.74
N ILE A 113 -19.71 -30.78 18.66
CA ILE A 113 -18.89 -29.61 18.32
C ILE A 113 -17.54 -30.03 17.74
N GLU A 114 -17.00 -31.14 18.24
CA GLU A 114 -15.71 -31.69 17.81
C GLU A 114 -15.78 -32.19 16.38
N ASP A 115 -16.85 -32.92 16.02
CA ASP A 115 -17.10 -33.36 14.65
C ASP A 115 -17.26 -32.17 13.71
N ARG A 116 -18.00 -31.14 14.13
CA ARG A 116 -18.19 -29.91 13.33
C ARG A 116 -16.90 -29.12 13.16
N VAL A 117 -16.05 -29.04 14.18
CA VAL A 117 -14.72 -28.43 14.05
C VAL A 117 -13.84 -29.24 13.10
N SER A 118 -13.86 -30.56 13.19
CA SER A 118 -13.12 -31.47 12.30
C SER A 118 -13.52 -31.28 10.82
N GLU A 119 -14.83 -31.16 10.54
CA GLU A 119 -15.33 -30.86 9.20
C GLU A 119 -14.82 -29.51 8.68
N TRP A 120 -14.86 -28.47 9.51
CA TRP A 120 -14.36 -27.13 9.14
C TRP A 120 -12.86 -27.11 8.89
N VAL A 121 -12.08 -27.85 9.70
CA VAL A 121 -10.64 -28.02 9.51
C VAL A 121 -10.36 -28.75 8.20
N SER A 122 -11.07 -29.85 7.91
CA SER A 122 -10.92 -30.55 6.64
C SER A 122 -11.28 -29.67 5.43
N CYS A 123 -12.27 -28.78 5.58
CA CYS A 123 -12.66 -27.84 4.54
C CYS A 123 -11.62 -26.74 4.34
N ILE A 124 -11.07 -26.14 5.41
CA ILE A 124 -10.09 -25.06 5.27
C ILE A 124 -8.77 -25.55 4.67
N GLU A 125 -8.34 -26.76 5.02
CA GLU A 125 -7.12 -27.37 4.47
C GLU A 125 -7.24 -27.67 2.97
N LYS A 126 -8.44 -28.01 2.50
CA LYS A 126 -8.73 -28.24 1.07
C LYS A 126 -9.07 -26.95 0.31
N SER A 127 -9.23 -25.84 1.02
CA SER A 127 -9.64 -24.58 0.44
C SER A 127 -8.48 -23.84 -0.24
N HIS A 128 -8.78 -22.69 -0.83
CA HIS A 128 -7.78 -21.78 -1.41
C HIS A 128 -7.20 -20.79 -0.38
N TYR A 129 -7.38 -21.02 0.92
CA TYR A 129 -6.72 -20.24 1.97
C TYR A 129 -5.33 -20.82 2.27
N PHE A 130 -4.37 -19.95 2.60
CA PHE A 130 -2.99 -20.31 2.87
C PHE A 130 -2.52 -19.68 4.18
N HIS A 131 -1.57 -20.32 4.85
CA HIS A 131 -0.92 -19.77 6.03
C HIS A 131 -0.23 -18.44 5.69
N TYR A 132 -0.47 -17.41 6.49
CA TYR A 132 0.02 -16.07 6.23
C TYR A 132 1.55 -16.00 6.23
N GLY A 133 2.16 -15.55 5.14
CA GLY A 133 3.63 -15.42 5.05
C GLY A 133 4.36 -16.75 4.85
N GLU A 134 3.65 -17.88 4.75
CA GLU A 134 4.23 -19.09 4.20
C GLU A 134 4.52 -18.87 2.70
N GLN A 135 5.70 -19.31 2.27
CA GLN A 135 6.31 -18.94 0.98
C GLN A 135 5.59 -19.54 -0.24
N PHE A 136 4.41 -20.14 -0.04
CA PHE A 136 3.52 -20.69 -1.06
C PHE A 136 2.45 -19.70 -1.53
N GLY A 137 2.33 -18.53 -0.90
CA GLY A 137 1.58 -17.41 -1.45
C GLY A 137 2.27 -16.88 -2.71
N LYS A 138 1.50 -16.59 -3.76
CA LYS A 138 1.84 -16.15 -5.15
C LYS A 138 2.88 -15.02 -5.33
N TYR A 139 3.55 -14.57 -4.27
CA TYR A 139 4.44 -13.41 -4.23
C TYR A 139 5.94 -13.72 -4.19
N LYS A 140 6.39 -14.97 -3.94
CA LYS A 140 7.85 -15.27 -3.94
C LYS A 140 8.41 -15.91 -5.21
N SER A 141 7.62 -16.56 -6.05
CA SER A 141 8.11 -17.16 -7.30
C SER A 141 8.22 -16.16 -8.47
N LYS A 142 8.51 -14.89 -8.18
CA LYS A 142 8.87 -13.89 -9.20
C LYS A 142 10.37 -13.56 -9.22
N LYS A 143 11.07 -13.71 -8.09
CA LYS A 143 12.52 -13.44 -8.02
C LYS A 143 13.36 -14.68 -8.35
N GLU A 144 12.98 -15.85 -7.83
CA GLU A 144 13.69 -17.12 -8.13
C GLU A 144 13.26 -17.78 -9.46
N LYS A 145 12.05 -17.49 -9.95
CA LYS A 145 11.56 -18.06 -11.22
C LYS A 145 12.11 -17.32 -12.44
N LYS A 146 12.46 -16.03 -12.30
CA LYS A 146 13.06 -15.22 -13.39
C LYS A 146 14.48 -15.68 -13.74
N GLU A 147 15.22 -16.24 -12.78
CA GLU A 147 16.56 -16.81 -13.02
C GLU A 147 16.52 -18.27 -13.51
N LYS A 148 15.38 -18.96 -13.41
CA LYS A 148 15.25 -20.39 -13.76
C LYS A 148 14.33 -20.68 -14.95
N SER A 149 13.66 -19.67 -15.51
CA SER A 149 12.72 -19.82 -16.64
C SER A 149 13.21 -19.16 -17.93
N GLU A 150 14.51 -19.23 -18.23
CA GLU A 150 14.99 -19.09 -19.62
C GLU A 150 14.98 -20.43 -20.38
N SER A 151 14.67 -21.52 -19.68
CA SER A 151 14.42 -22.82 -20.29
C SER A 151 13.08 -23.39 -19.83
N GLU A 152 12.21 -23.64 -20.81
CA GLU A 152 10.96 -24.42 -20.77
C GLU A 152 9.63 -23.68 -20.63
N ASN A 153 8.83 -23.85 -21.69
CA ASN A 153 7.45 -23.48 -21.94
C ASN A 153 6.53 -23.65 -20.71
N THR A 154 6.43 -22.63 -19.87
CA THR A 154 5.39 -22.57 -18.85
C THR A 154 4.20 -21.81 -19.43
N GLU A 155 3.05 -22.48 -19.57
CA GLU A 155 1.83 -21.84 -20.05
C GLU A 155 1.53 -20.58 -19.23
N PRO A 156 1.29 -19.42 -19.89
CA PRO A 156 1.05 -18.17 -19.20
C PRO A 156 -0.19 -18.27 -18.30
N SER A 157 -0.12 -17.67 -17.11
CA SER A 157 -1.25 -17.57 -16.18
C SER A 157 -2.46 -16.97 -16.89
N TRP A 158 -3.69 -17.38 -16.56
CA TRP A 158 -4.92 -16.87 -17.18
C TRP A 158 -4.99 -15.33 -17.20
N ASN A 159 -4.50 -14.67 -16.14
CA ASN A 159 -4.39 -13.21 -16.08
C ASN A 159 -3.36 -12.65 -17.08
N GLN A 160 -2.22 -13.33 -17.27
CA GLN A 160 -1.22 -12.98 -18.28
C GLN A 160 -1.78 -13.18 -19.69
N GLN A 161 -2.53 -14.26 -19.92
CA GLN A 161 -3.21 -14.50 -21.19
C GLN A 161 -4.23 -13.41 -21.50
N GLN A 162 -5.05 -12.99 -20.52
CA GLN A 162 -6.00 -11.89 -20.71
C GLN A 162 -5.31 -10.54 -20.96
N SER A 163 -4.23 -10.26 -20.22
CA SER A 163 -3.40 -9.08 -20.45
C SER A 163 -2.81 -9.11 -21.86
N GLN A 164 -2.22 -10.23 -22.28
CA GLN A 164 -1.58 -10.36 -23.59
C GLN A 164 -2.60 -10.22 -24.72
N LYS A 165 -3.75 -10.91 -24.62
CA LYS A 165 -4.86 -10.75 -25.57
C LYS A 165 -5.32 -9.29 -25.69
N THR A 166 -5.30 -8.54 -24.60
CA THR A 166 -5.66 -7.11 -24.63
C THR A 166 -4.59 -6.28 -25.32
N LYS A 167 -3.30 -6.54 -25.04
CA LYS A 167 -2.17 -5.89 -25.73
C LYS A 167 -2.18 -6.18 -27.24
N ASP A 168 -2.37 -7.45 -27.61
CA ASP A 168 -2.42 -7.88 -29.02
C ASP A 168 -3.56 -7.19 -29.77
N LYS A 169 -4.73 -7.02 -29.11
CA LYS A 169 -5.86 -6.26 -29.68
C LYS A 169 -5.53 -4.78 -29.89
N ILE A 170 -4.85 -4.14 -28.93
CA ILE A 170 -4.41 -2.74 -29.07
C ILE A 170 -3.45 -2.61 -30.26
N GLN A 171 -2.45 -3.49 -30.35
CA GLN A 171 -1.48 -3.48 -31.44
C GLN A 171 -2.12 -3.77 -32.81
N ALA A 172 -3.03 -4.73 -32.89
CA ALA A 172 -3.77 -5.03 -34.11
C ALA A 172 -4.62 -3.83 -34.57
N ALA A 173 -5.32 -3.18 -33.63
CA ALA A 173 -6.11 -1.99 -33.93
C ALA A 173 -5.24 -0.81 -34.39
N LEU A 174 -4.05 -0.62 -33.79
CA LEU A 174 -3.08 0.38 -34.25
C LEU A 174 -2.56 0.09 -35.65
N LYS A 175 -2.21 -1.17 -35.93
CA LYS A 175 -1.75 -1.59 -37.25
C LYS A 175 -2.84 -1.33 -38.30
N GLU A 176 -4.09 -1.68 -38.00
CA GLU A 176 -5.20 -1.44 -38.91
C GLU A 176 -5.47 0.06 -39.14
N LEU A 177 -5.37 0.89 -38.10
CA LEU A 177 -5.48 2.35 -38.21
C LEU A 177 -4.33 2.97 -39.00
N SER A 178 -3.13 2.43 -38.83
CA SER A 178 -1.93 2.83 -39.58
C SER A 178 -2.05 2.46 -41.07
N ASP A 179 -2.47 1.23 -41.36
CA ASP A 179 -2.69 0.72 -42.73
C ASP A 179 -3.76 1.54 -43.46
N LYS A 180 -4.81 1.98 -42.73
CA LYS A 180 -5.87 2.86 -43.24
C LYS A 180 -5.49 4.34 -43.31
N LYS A 181 -4.30 4.73 -42.81
CA LYS A 181 -3.86 6.12 -42.63
C LYS A 181 -4.83 7.00 -41.84
N GLU A 182 -5.60 6.39 -40.95
CA GLU A 182 -6.56 7.08 -40.08
C GLU A 182 -6.04 7.25 -38.65
N LEU A 183 -4.75 6.95 -38.40
CA LEU A 183 -4.15 7.07 -37.08
C LEU A 183 -4.03 8.55 -36.68
N PRO A 184 -4.80 9.03 -35.69
CA PRO A 184 -4.74 10.44 -35.30
C PRO A 184 -3.44 10.75 -34.54
N GLU A 185 -2.88 11.93 -34.78
CA GLU A 185 -1.72 12.44 -34.05
C GLU A 185 -2.08 12.84 -32.61
N GLN A 186 -3.32 13.27 -32.38
CA GLN A 186 -3.82 13.68 -31.07
C GLN A 186 -4.21 12.47 -30.21
N ALA A 187 -3.73 12.41 -28.96
CA ALA A 187 -3.94 11.28 -28.05
C ALA A 187 -5.43 10.99 -27.80
N THR A 188 -6.26 12.02 -27.63
CA THR A 188 -7.70 11.87 -27.42
C THR A 188 -8.43 11.30 -28.64
N ALA A 189 -8.05 11.77 -29.84
CA ALA A 189 -8.62 11.25 -31.08
C ALA A 189 -8.21 9.78 -31.29
N ARG A 190 -6.96 9.44 -30.97
CA ARG A 190 -6.45 8.06 -31.01
C ARG A 190 -7.14 7.15 -29.98
N PHE A 191 -7.35 7.62 -28.75
CA PHE A 191 -8.13 6.90 -27.73
C PHE A 191 -9.56 6.61 -28.20
N ASN A 192 -10.24 7.60 -28.77
CA ASN A 192 -11.59 7.44 -29.30
C ASN A 192 -11.63 6.50 -30.50
N ALA A 193 -10.63 6.54 -31.38
CA ALA A 193 -10.48 5.58 -32.48
C ALA A 193 -10.33 4.15 -31.94
N LEU A 194 -9.47 3.92 -30.94
CA LEU A 194 -9.25 2.61 -30.33
C LEU A 194 -10.48 2.08 -29.56
N ARG A 195 -11.30 2.96 -28.97
CA ARG A 195 -12.58 2.53 -28.37
C ARG A 195 -13.55 1.97 -29.40
N LYS A 196 -13.52 2.43 -30.66
CA LYS A 196 -14.37 1.88 -31.74
C LYS A 196 -14.02 0.43 -32.09
N PHE A 197 -12.82 -0.03 -31.77
CA PHE A 197 -12.39 -1.43 -31.89
C PHE A 197 -12.84 -2.32 -30.72
N GLY A 198 -13.72 -1.83 -29.83
CA GLY A 198 -14.27 -2.60 -28.71
C GLY A 198 -13.31 -2.74 -27.53
N ILE A 199 -12.27 -1.90 -27.43
CA ILE A 199 -11.33 -1.89 -26.32
C ILE A 199 -11.89 -1.02 -25.18
N GLY A 200 -11.93 -1.58 -23.97
CA GLY A 200 -12.41 -0.86 -22.78
C GLY A 200 -11.47 0.30 -22.42
N GLY A 201 -12.03 1.47 -22.07
CA GLY A 201 -11.23 2.66 -21.75
C GLY A 201 -10.20 2.41 -20.65
N GLY A 202 -10.57 1.68 -19.58
CA GLY A 202 -9.64 1.33 -18.50
C GLY A 202 -8.48 0.42 -18.94
N SER A 203 -8.65 -0.38 -20.00
CA SER A 203 -7.55 -1.17 -20.58
C SER A 203 -6.60 -0.28 -21.38
N LEU A 204 -7.12 0.72 -22.10
CA LEU A 204 -6.29 1.69 -22.81
C LEU A 204 -5.46 2.53 -21.84
N TYR A 205 -6.07 3.04 -20.76
CA TYR A 205 -5.33 3.75 -19.70
C TYR A 205 -4.23 2.88 -19.07
N ARG A 206 -4.49 1.58 -18.86
CA ARG A 206 -3.52 0.64 -18.30
C ARG A 206 -2.32 0.38 -19.20
N TYR A 207 -2.51 0.40 -20.52
CA TYR A 207 -1.48 0.10 -21.51
C TYR A 207 -1.17 1.32 -22.40
N LYS A 208 -1.04 2.51 -21.80
CA LYS A 208 -0.81 3.79 -22.49
C LYS A 208 0.48 3.81 -23.31
N GLU A 209 1.49 3.08 -22.85
CA GLU A 209 2.77 2.89 -23.52
C GLU A 209 2.64 2.31 -24.93
N LEU A 210 1.57 1.55 -25.22
CA LEU A 210 1.41 0.86 -26.51
C LEU A 210 0.80 1.72 -27.59
N TRP A 211 0.10 2.81 -27.23
CA TRP A 211 -0.72 3.54 -28.20
C TRP A 211 -0.61 5.05 -28.11
N HIS A 212 -0.13 5.63 -27.01
CA HIS A 212 -0.21 7.06 -26.84
C HIS A 212 0.98 7.78 -27.52
N PRO A 213 0.73 8.85 -28.31
CA PRO A 213 1.74 9.47 -29.19
C PRO A 213 3.05 9.88 -28.50
N LEU A 214 2.97 10.40 -27.27
CA LEU A 214 4.16 10.83 -26.53
C LEU A 214 5.10 9.68 -26.12
N TRP A 215 4.60 8.45 -26.03
CA TRP A 215 5.43 7.28 -25.72
C TRP A 215 6.15 6.74 -26.96
N GLU A 216 5.64 7.00 -28.18
CA GLU A 216 6.36 6.68 -29.43
C GLU A 216 7.67 7.49 -29.55
N THR A 217 7.69 8.71 -28.99
CA THR A 217 8.88 9.59 -29.02
C THR A 217 9.92 9.25 -27.93
N GLN A 218 9.54 8.48 -26.90
CA GLN A 218 10.38 8.23 -25.73
C GLN A 218 11.36 7.06 -25.91
N GLU A 219 11.18 6.21 -26.94
CA GLU A 219 12.08 5.09 -27.25
C GLU A 219 13.46 5.50 -27.82
N ASN A 220 13.70 6.78 -28.11
CA ASN A 220 14.97 7.29 -28.64
C ASN A 220 15.90 7.97 -27.60
N CYS A 221 15.65 7.84 -26.29
CA CYS A 221 16.59 8.26 -25.24
C CYS A 221 17.21 7.04 -24.54
N PRO A 222 18.55 6.90 -24.43
CA PRO A 222 19.21 5.65 -23.98
C PRO A 222 19.03 5.25 -22.51
N ASN A 223 18.19 5.89 -21.71
CA ASN A 223 18.05 5.59 -20.28
C ASN A 223 16.57 5.55 -19.87
N THR A 224 15.92 4.40 -20.06
CA THR A 224 14.62 4.12 -19.44
C THR A 224 14.86 3.28 -18.17
N PRO A 225 14.61 3.80 -16.96
CA PRO A 225 14.47 2.95 -15.79
C PRO A 225 13.21 2.10 -15.98
N GLN A 226 13.36 0.77 -15.91
CA GLN A 226 12.25 -0.18 -15.95
C GLN A 226 11.24 0.16 -14.85
N ILE A 227 10.11 0.74 -15.24
CA ILE A 227 8.94 0.91 -14.37
C ILE A 227 8.34 -0.48 -14.14
N ASN A 228 8.74 -1.11 -13.04
CA ASN A 228 8.02 -2.25 -12.49
C ASN A 228 6.67 -1.74 -11.95
N ASN A 229 5.62 -1.86 -12.76
CA ASN A 229 4.24 -1.67 -12.31
C ASN A 229 3.85 -2.78 -11.32
N GLU A 230 4.27 -2.60 -10.06
CA GLU A 230 3.78 -3.33 -8.89
C GLU A 230 3.27 -2.37 -7.80
N SER A 231 2.53 -1.33 -8.18
CA SER A 231 1.78 -0.50 -7.22
C SER A 231 0.39 -0.20 -7.75
N GLY A 232 -0.48 -1.22 -7.65
CA GLY A 232 -1.93 -1.00 -7.71
C GLY A 232 -2.41 -0.49 -6.36
N GLN A 233 -2.30 0.81 -6.12
CA GLN A 233 -2.90 1.47 -4.97
C GLN A 233 -3.38 2.89 -5.36
N PHE A 234 -4.47 2.95 -6.12
CA PHE A 234 -5.39 4.08 -6.12
C PHE A 234 -6.79 3.58 -5.81
N GLY A 235 -7.41 4.21 -4.81
CA GLY A 235 -8.63 3.77 -4.17
C GLY A 235 -9.88 3.98 -5.00
N GLN A 236 -10.79 3.02 -4.91
CA GLN A 236 -12.22 3.21 -5.13
C GLN A 236 -12.88 3.50 -3.77
N ALA A 237 -13.46 4.68 -3.64
CA ALA A 237 -14.60 4.98 -2.75
C ALA A 237 -15.82 5.11 -3.67
N ASN A 238 -17.07 4.72 -3.36
CA ASN A 238 -17.77 4.40 -2.13
C ASN A 238 -18.98 3.50 -2.46
N ALA A 239 -19.44 2.71 -1.47
CA ALA A 239 -20.87 2.53 -1.22
C ALA A 239 -21.08 2.17 0.28
N ALA A 240 -22.02 2.87 0.91
CA ALA A 240 -22.31 2.85 2.34
C ALA A 240 -22.99 1.55 2.81
N ASN A 241 -22.74 1.14 4.06
CA ASN A 241 -23.86 0.81 4.94
C ASN A 241 -23.51 0.92 6.43
N CYS A 242 -24.55 1.24 7.17
CA CYS A 242 -24.64 1.84 8.48
C CYS A 242 -24.74 0.85 9.67
N HIS A 243 -24.79 1.45 10.87
CA HIS A 243 -25.10 0.93 12.22
C HIS A 243 -23.85 0.61 13.08
N SER A 244 -23.44 1.53 13.97
CA SER A 244 -23.93 1.81 15.34
C SER A 244 -23.34 0.84 16.37
N SER A 245 -22.43 1.34 17.23
CA SER A 245 -22.63 1.55 18.69
C SER A 245 -22.53 0.24 19.49
N THR A 246 -21.81 0.03 20.58
CA THR A 246 -21.43 0.80 21.78
C THR A 246 -20.59 -0.18 22.62
N SER A 247 -19.38 0.15 23.08
CA SER A 247 -19.04 0.74 24.38
C SER A 247 -19.32 -0.12 25.63
N LEU A 248 -18.37 -0.05 26.58
CA LEU A 248 -18.45 -0.39 28.01
C LEU A 248 -18.33 -1.88 28.35
N LEU A 249 -17.60 -2.36 29.37
CA LEU A 249 -16.61 -1.91 30.35
C LEU A 249 -16.58 -3.06 31.38
N GLN A 250 -15.47 -3.20 32.12
CA GLN A 250 -15.40 -3.78 33.48
C GLN A 250 -15.69 -5.29 33.60
N GLY A 251 -14.86 -6.11 34.22
CA GLY A 251 -13.67 -5.87 35.01
C GLY A 251 -13.43 -7.09 35.90
N ILE A 252 -12.25 -7.08 36.54
CA ILE A 252 -12.03 -7.66 37.88
C ILE A 252 -11.69 -9.17 37.91
N ASP A 253 -10.40 -9.36 38.21
CA ASP A 253 -9.78 -10.29 39.14
C ASP A 253 -9.77 -11.80 38.87
N GLY A 254 -8.54 -12.33 38.74
CA GLY A 254 -7.88 -12.83 39.95
C GLY A 254 -7.65 -14.34 40.06
N ASN A 255 -6.37 -14.68 39.92
CA ASN A 255 -5.59 -15.67 40.68
C ASN A 255 -5.65 -17.19 40.40
N ASP A 256 -4.42 -17.67 40.13
CA ASP A 256 -3.67 -18.72 40.83
C ASP A 256 -4.12 -20.18 40.78
N ASN A 257 -3.26 -21.05 40.22
CA ASN A 257 -2.29 -21.86 40.99
C ASN A 257 -1.58 -22.87 40.07
N GLU A 258 -0.24 -22.89 40.12
CA GLU A 258 0.59 -23.99 40.65
C GLU A 258 0.44 -25.36 39.95
N THR A 259 1.55 -25.91 39.44
CA THR A 259 2.32 -26.99 40.11
C THR A 259 3.22 -27.78 39.14
N ASN A 260 4.48 -27.91 39.57
CA ASN A 260 5.29 -29.14 39.63
C ASN A 260 5.93 -29.83 38.40
N GLY A 261 7.19 -30.20 38.61
CA GLY A 261 7.85 -31.39 38.03
C GLY A 261 9.18 -31.07 37.32
N SER A 262 10.28 -30.77 38.02
CA SER A 262 11.29 -31.71 38.53
C SER A 262 12.00 -32.57 37.45
N SER A 263 13.30 -32.31 37.23
CA SER A 263 14.37 -33.27 37.59
C SER A 263 15.78 -32.71 37.29
N ASP A 264 16.65 -32.88 38.28
CA ASP A 264 18.09 -32.58 38.32
C ASP A 264 18.94 -33.48 37.40
N LEU A 265 20.15 -33.03 37.05
CA LEU A 265 21.39 -33.82 37.20
C LEU A 265 22.68 -32.96 37.03
N LYS A 266 23.34 -32.76 38.18
CA LYS A 266 24.80 -32.74 38.51
C LYS A 266 25.86 -32.00 37.66
N SER A 267 26.56 -31.16 38.41
CA SER A 267 27.86 -30.50 38.24
C SER A 267 29.07 -31.43 38.03
N VAL A 268 30.04 -30.97 37.23
CA VAL A 268 31.48 -31.22 37.43
C VAL A 268 32.23 -29.91 37.24
N ALA A 269 33.00 -29.52 38.25
CA ALA A 269 33.90 -28.38 38.26
C ALA A 269 35.34 -28.83 38.06
N SER A 270 36.14 -28.02 37.39
CA SER A 270 37.61 -28.08 37.44
C SER A 270 38.19 -26.69 37.17
N GLN A 271 38.91 -26.17 38.17
CA GLN A 271 39.79 -25.01 38.10
C GLN A 271 41.18 -25.45 37.59
N SER A 272 41.95 -24.56 36.93
CA SER A 272 43.13 -23.91 37.53
C SER A 272 43.83 -22.93 36.58
N GLU A 273 44.58 -22.04 37.20
CA GLU A 273 45.27 -20.82 36.74
C GLU A 273 46.44 -21.02 35.76
N GLY A 274 46.73 -19.95 35.00
CA GLY A 274 47.96 -19.75 34.23
C GLY A 274 47.96 -18.36 33.57
N GLY A 275 48.44 -17.34 34.29
CA GLY A 275 48.49 -15.94 33.81
C GLY A 275 49.73 -15.67 32.97
N ASN A 276 49.55 -15.44 31.67
CA ASN A 276 50.61 -15.03 30.74
C ASN A 276 50.62 -13.49 30.59
N PRO A 277 51.76 -12.79 30.76
CA PRO A 277 51.82 -11.32 30.71
C PRO A 277 51.53 -10.70 29.33
N HIS A 278 51.51 -11.50 28.26
CA HIS A 278 51.08 -11.04 26.93
C HIS A 278 49.57 -11.15 26.68
N GLN A 279 48.80 -11.79 27.57
CA GLN A 279 47.37 -12.00 27.37
C GLN A 279 46.59 -10.68 27.40
N GLU A 280 46.98 -9.76 28.29
CA GLU A 280 46.39 -8.42 28.37
C GLU A 280 46.69 -7.56 27.14
N GLU A 281 47.90 -7.67 26.59
CA GLU A 281 48.31 -6.94 25.38
C GLU A 281 47.61 -7.48 24.13
N ILE A 282 47.50 -8.80 24.01
CA ILE A 282 46.71 -9.45 22.95
C ILE A 282 45.22 -9.08 23.08
N GLN A 283 44.69 -8.97 24.30
CA GLN A 283 43.33 -8.49 24.53
C GLN A 283 43.15 -7.04 24.11
N ARG A 284 44.09 -6.15 24.44
CA ARG A 284 44.05 -4.74 24.00
C ARG A 284 44.09 -4.60 22.48
N ILE A 285 44.97 -5.35 21.80
CA ILE A 285 45.06 -5.34 20.33
C ILE A 285 43.75 -5.86 19.72
N ARG A 286 43.17 -6.94 20.28
CA ARG A 286 41.89 -7.49 19.80
C ARG A 286 40.72 -6.52 20.01
N GLU A 287 40.69 -5.82 21.14
CA GLU A 287 39.69 -4.77 21.40
C GLU A 287 39.84 -3.59 20.44
N MET A 288 41.06 -3.16 20.15
CA MET A 288 41.31 -2.09 19.17
C MET A 288 40.86 -2.49 17.78
N LEU A 289 41.19 -3.70 17.31
CA LEU A 289 40.75 -4.20 16.01
C LEU A 289 39.22 -4.38 15.96
N SER A 290 38.60 -4.85 17.04
CA SER A 290 37.14 -4.94 17.13
C SER A 290 36.47 -3.57 17.09
N LYS A 291 37.04 -2.56 17.75
CA LYS A 291 36.52 -1.18 17.70
C LYS A 291 36.68 -0.56 16.32
N ALA A 292 37.83 -0.80 15.67
CA ALA A 292 38.07 -0.34 14.30
C ALA A 292 37.10 -1.00 13.30
N GLN A 293 36.84 -2.30 13.42
CA GLN A 293 35.87 -3.00 12.57
C GLN A 293 34.45 -2.46 12.76
N VAL A 294 34.02 -2.20 13.99
CA VAL A 294 32.71 -1.61 14.26
C VAL A 294 32.59 -0.19 13.67
N ALA A 295 33.67 0.60 13.69
CA ALA A 295 33.68 1.93 13.07
C ALA A 295 33.54 1.85 11.54
N VAL A 296 34.24 0.90 10.89
CA VAL A 296 34.12 0.65 9.44
C VAL A 296 32.72 0.17 9.08
N ASP A 297 32.15 -0.76 9.84
CA ASP A 297 30.80 -1.28 9.61
C ASP A 297 29.73 -0.20 9.79
N LEU A 298 29.93 0.71 10.76
CA LEU A 298 29.02 1.85 10.99
C LEU A 298 29.10 2.87 9.85
N GLN A 299 30.30 3.15 9.34
CA GLN A 299 30.49 4.05 8.19
C GLN A 299 29.87 3.45 6.92
N ALA A 300 30.09 2.16 6.65
CA ALA A 300 29.47 1.50 5.50
C ALA A 300 27.93 1.47 5.60
N ALA A 301 27.37 1.29 6.80
CA ALA A 301 25.94 1.37 7.01
C ALA A 301 25.38 2.79 6.77
N GLN A 302 26.12 3.81 7.18
CA GLN A 302 25.75 5.21 6.95
C GLN A 302 25.75 5.55 5.45
N GLU A 303 26.79 5.14 4.71
CA GLU A 303 26.89 5.36 3.26
C GLU A 303 25.75 4.67 2.49
N VAL A 304 25.32 3.48 2.92
CA VAL A 304 24.18 2.77 2.30
C VAL A 304 22.86 3.51 2.56
N VAL A 305 22.65 4.04 3.77
CA VAL A 305 21.44 4.82 4.09
C VAL A 305 21.42 6.12 3.28
N GLU A 306 22.54 6.84 3.21
CA GLU A 306 22.66 8.07 2.43
C GLU A 306 22.42 7.81 0.93
N ALA A 307 22.96 6.73 0.38
CA ALA A 307 22.71 6.36 -1.01
C ALA A 307 21.24 6.01 -1.29
N GLU A 308 20.56 5.32 -0.36
CA GLU A 308 19.14 5.00 -0.48
C GLU A 308 18.27 6.27 -0.40
N GLU A 309 18.61 7.21 0.49
CA GLU A 309 17.95 8.51 0.60
C GLU A 309 18.12 9.36 -0.66
N VAL A 310 19.33 9.41 -1.23
CA VAL A 310 19.60 10.13 -2.49
C VAL A 310 18.79 9.53 -3.63
N MET A 311 18.78 8.21 -3.80
CA MET A 311 17.96 7.55 -4.84
C MET A 311 16.46 7.80 -4.66
N ALA A 312 15.98 7.77 -3.41
CA ALA A 312 14.58 8.07 -3.11
C ALA A 312 14.25 9.52 -3.49
N GLN A 313 15.13 10.47 -3.17
CA GLN A 313 14.96 11.88 -3.51
C GLN A 313 14.98 12.13 -5.01
N GLU A 314 15.90 11.52 -5.75
CA GLU A 314 15.95 11.58 -7.22
C GLU A 314 14.67 11.02 -7.85
N SER A 315 14.18 9.89 -7.35
CA SER A 315 12.94 9.29 -7.85
C SER A 315 11.72 10.20 -7.61
N ARG A 316 11.68 10.89 -6.47
CA ARG A 316 10.65 11.87 -6.13
C ARG A 316 10.73 13.08 -7.05
N ALA A 317 11.92 13.65 -7.26
CA ALA A 317 12.13 14.79 -8.13
C ALA A 317 11.74 14.47 -9.59
N ALA A 318 12.10 13.29 -10.10
CA ALA A 318 11.72 12.84 -11.43
C ALA A 318 10.19 12.71 -11.58
N HIS A 319 9.51 12.19 -10.55
CA HIS A 319 8.06 12.08 -10.55
C HIS A 319 7.38 13.47 -10.56
N LEU A 320 7.88 14.42 -9.75
CA LEU A 320 7.38 15.79 -9.74
C LEU A 320 7.56 16.46 -11.10
N GLN A 321 8.73 16.29 -11.72
CA GLN A 321 9.02 16.79 -13.07
C GLN A 321 8.03 16.26 -14.10
N GLN A 322 7.70 14.97 -14.01
CA GLN A 322 6.73 14.34 -14.89
C GLN A 322 5.32 14.92 -14.70
N MET A 323 4.89 15.12 -13.44
CA MET A 323 3.58 15.72 -13.16
C MET A 323 3.50 17.17 -13.63
N ALA A 324 4.52 17.99 -13.38
CA ALA A 324 4.59 19.37 -13.85
C ALA A 324 4.56 19.44 -15.38
N TYR A 325 5.28 18.53 -16.04
CA TYR A 325 5.26 18.42 -17.50
C TYR A 325 3.87 18.06 -18.03
N TRP A 326 3.14 17.13 -17.38
CA TRP A 326 1.78 16.75 -17.79
C TRP A 326 0.75 17.85 -17.56
N LEU A 327 0.87 18.64 -16.49
CA LEU A 327 -0.01 19.79 -16.24
C LEU A 327 0.20 20.94 -17.22
N THR A 328 1.41 21.06 -17.76
CA THR A 328 1.76 22.09 -18.75
C THR A 328 1.59 21.60 -20.18
N LEU A 329 1.21 20.33 -20.37
CA LEU A 329 0.86 19.78 -21.66
C LEU A 329 -0.63 20.01 -21.91
N ASP A 330 -0.99 20.57 -23.06
CA ASP A 330 -2.39 20.67 -23.49
C ASP A 330 -2.95 19.32 -24.00
N ASP A 331 -2.52 18.20 -23.39
CA ASP A 331 -3.12 16.88 -23.59
C ASP A 331 -4.09 16.59 -22.44
N PRO A 332 -5.40 16.53 -22.72
CA PRO A 332 -6.42 16.41 -21.68
C PRO A 332 -6.32 15.08 -20.91
N ILE A 333 -5.74 14.03 -21.50
CA ILE A 333 -5.66 12.72 -20.85
C ILE A 333 -4.62 12.75 -19.73
N LEU A 334 -3.42 13.25 -20.04
CA LEU A 334 -2.31 13.33 -19.09
C LEU A 334 -2.53 14.43 -18.06
N MET A 335 -3.07 15.57 -18.50
CA MET A 335 -3.43 16.65 -17.59
C MET A 335 -4.53 16.20 -16.61
N ALA A 336 -5.52 15.40 -17.04
CA ALA A 336 -6.52 14.84 -16.12
C ALA A 336 -5.91 13.91 -15.06
N GLU A 337 -4.91 13.10 -15.42
CA GLU A 337 -4.17 12.23 -14.49
C GLU A 337 -3.37 13.07 -13.48
N ALA A 338 -2.64 14.08 -13.96
CA ALA A 338 -1.85 14.95 -13.11
C ALA A 338 -2.72 15.84 -12.20
N LEU A 339 -3.88 16.32 -12.66
CA LEU A 339 -4.85 17.04 -11.84
C LEU A 339 -5.45 16.16 -10.74
N ALA A 340 -5.76 14.89 -11.05
CA ALA A 340 -6.27 13.95 -10.06
C ALA A 340 -5.23 13.63 -8.98
N TRP A 341 -3.96 13.54 -9.37
CA TRP A 341 -2.82 13.42 -8.46
C TRP A 341 -2.67 14.66 -7.57
N LEU A 342 -2.68 15.86 -8.16
CA LEU A 342 -2.50 17.15 -7.47
C LEU A 342 -3.55 17.39 -6.38
N ARG A 343 -4.82 17.04 -6.63
CA ARG A 343 -5.90 17.19 -5.63
C ARG A 343 -5.69 16.37 -4.37
N GLN A 344 -4.94 15.28 -4.45
CA GLN A 344 -4.65 14.38 -3.33
C GLN A 344 -3.35 14.74 -2.61
N GLN A 345 -2.57 15.69 -3.13
CA GLN A 345 -1.30 16.10 -2.53
C GLN A 345 -1.52 17.17 -1.44
N PRO A 346 -0.67 17.16 -0.41
CA PRO A 346 -0.63 18.21 0.59
C PRO A 346 0.02 19.49 0.01
N PRO A 347 -0.24 20.67 0.61
CA PRO A 347 0.17 21.96 0.05
C PRO A 347 1.70 22.12 -0.07
N GLU A 348 2.49 21.42 0.76
CA GLU A 348 3.96 21.46 0.69
C GLU A 348 4.48 20.87 -0.63
N LEU A 349 3.82 19.84 -1.14
CA LEU A 349 4.16 19.23 -2.43
C LEU A 349 3.74 20.10 -3.62
N CYS A 350 2.72 20.94 -3.46
CA CYS A 350 2.35 21.95 -4.46
C CYS A 350 3.41 23.05 -4.56
N ALA A 351 3.99 23.48 -3.44
CA ALA A 351 5.09 24.44 -3.44
C ALA A 351 6.34 23.89 -4.16
N GLU A 352 6.73 22.64 -3.84
CA GLU A 352 7.85 21.96 -4.54
C GLU A 352 7.61 21.82 -6.06
N LEU A 353 6.35 21.68 -6.48
CA LEU A 353 5.97 21.61 -7.90
C LEU A 353 6.11 22.97 -8.60
N LEU A 354 5.85 24.08 -7.88
CA LEU A 354 5.98 25.44 -8.40
C LEU A 354 7.44 25.89 -8.49
N ASP A 355 8.34 25.34 -7.67
CA ASP A 355 9.78 25.66 -7.70
C ASP A 355 10.52 25.03 -8.89
N MET A 356 9.81 24.38 -9.82
CA MET A 356 10.41 23.72 -10.97
C MET A 356 10.88 24.69 -12.06
N GLU A 357 12.07 24.44 -12.61
CA GLU A 357 12.61 25.21 -13.75
C GLU A 357 11.84 24.90 -15.04
N LEU A 358 10.80 25.70 -15.32
CA LEU A 358 10.01 25.65 -16.54
C LEU A 358 10.14 26.97 -17.33
N SER A 359 9.83 26.94 -18.62
CA SER A 359 9.71 28.17 -19.41
C SER A 359 8.60 29.06 -18.83
N GLU A 360 8.77 30.39 -18.88
CA GLU A 360 7.84 31.38 -18.31
C GLU A 360 6.35 31.11 -18.62
N ALA A 361 6.01 30.78 -19.87
CA ALA A 361 4.63 30.46 -20.26
C ALA A 361 4.09 29.17 -19.60
N LYS A 362 4.94 28.15 -19.43
CA LYS A 362 4.57 26.89 -18.75
C LYS A 362 4.46 27.10 -17.25
N GLN A 363 5.35 27.91 -16.68
CA GLN A 363 5.31 28.29 -15.28
C GLN A 363 4.00 29.01 -14.94
N GLN A 364 3.61 30.01 -15.75
CA GLN A 364 2.33 30.71 -15.59
C GLN A 364 1.13 29.75 -15.70
N SER A 365 1.14 28.82 -16.66
CA SER A 365 0.07 27.82 -16.77
C SER A 365 0.01 26.91 -15.54
N LEU A 366 1.16 26.50 -15.00
CA LEU A 366 1.24 25.66 -13.81
C LEU A 366 0.71 26.40 -12.57
N GLU A 367 1.15 27.64 -12.35
CA GLU A 367 0.65 28.51 -11.27
C GLU A 367 -0.86 28.68 -11.33
N THR A 368 -1.40 28.94 -12.53
CA THR A 368 -2.85 29.05 -12.76
C THR A 368 -3.58 27.79 -12.30
N ILE A 369 -3.05 26.62 -12.67
CA ILE A 369 -3.69 25.33 -12.37
C ILE A 369 -3.64 25.02 -10.88
N VAL A 370 -2.48 25.21 -10.24
CA VAL A 370 -2.32 25.01 -8.80
C VAL A 370 -3.28 25.90 -8.03
N GLU A 371 -3.38 27.17 -8.41
CA GLU A 371 -4.25 28.12 -7.74
C GLU A 371 -5.75 27.79 -7.93
N ILE A 372 -6.16 27.37 -9.13
CA ILE A 372 -7.53 26.87 -9.34
C ILE A 372 -7.82 25.69 -8.40
N VAL A 373 -6.89 24.75 -8.27
CA VAL A 373 -7.09 23.59 -7.39
C VAL A 373 -7.18 24.00 -5.92
N GLU A 374 -6.33 24.92 -5.46
CA GLU A 374 -6.39 25.47 -4.10
C GLU A 374 -7.70 26.18 -3.82
N GLN A 375 -8.17 27.05 -4.74
CA GLN A 375 -9.45 27.74 -4.58
C GLN A 375 -10.62 26.76 -4.53
N LEU A 376 -10.60 25.72 -5.38
CA LEU A 376 -11.62 24.66 -5.35
C LEU A 376 -11.59 23.83 -4.05
N GLN A 377 -10.41 23.62 -3.45
CA GLN A 377 -10.27 22.98 -2.14
C GLN A 377 -10.82 23.89 -1.02
N ARG A 378 -10.54 25.20 -1.05
CA ARG A 378 -11.06 26.16 -0.07
C ARG A 378 -12.58 26.28 -0.11
N LEU A 379 -13.16 26.25 -1.31
CA LEU A 379 -14.59 26.35 -1.51
C LEU A 379 -15.35 25.05 -1.16
N ASP A 380 -14.63 23.94 -0.95
CA ASP A 380 -15.17 22.59 -0.68
C ASP A 380 -16.22 22.15 -1.73
N TRP A 381 -15.97 22.48 -2.99
CA TRP A 381 -16.90 22.13 -4.05
C TRP A 381 -16.74 20.67 -4.48
N GLY A 382 -17.82 19.91 -4.31
CA GLY A 382 -17.95 18.59 -4.91
C GLY A 382 -17.92 18.64 -6.45
N PRO A 383 -17.54 17.53 -7.12
CA PRO A 383 -17.37 17.48 -8.57
C PRO A 383 -18.62 17.87 -9.37
N GLY A 384 -19.82 17.59 -8.85
CA GLY A 384 -21.09 17.99 -9.49
C GLY A 384 -21.30 19.51 -9.49
N ARG A 385 -20.96 20.20 -8.39
CA ARG A 385 -21.08 21.66 -8.31
C ARG A 385 -20.04 22.36 -9.19
N ILE A 386 -18.80 21.87 -9.19
CA ILE A 386 -17.74 22.37 -10.09
C ILE A 386 -18.22 22.31 -11.55
N HIS A 387 -18.86 21.20 -11.92
CA HIS A 387 -19.41 20.99 -13.26
C HIS A 387 -20.52 22.00 -13.60
N GLU A 388 -21.47 22.24 -12.70
CA GLU A 388 -22.57 23.18 -12.92
C GLU A 388 -22.06 24.63 -13.07
N GLU A 389 -21.12 25.03 -12.22
CA GLU A 389 -20.57 26.40 -12.25
C GLU A 389 -19.67 26.62 -13.46
N LEU A 390 -18.82 25.65 -13.83
CA LEU A 390 -18.04 25.70 -15.08
C LEU A 390 -18.95 25.81 -16.30
N ARG A 391 -20.02 25.00 -16.35
CA ARG A 391 -21.00 25.06 -17.43
C ARG A 391 -21.67 26.43 -17.47
N SER A 392 -22.21 26.90 -16.36
CA SER A 392 -22.90 28.20 -16.24
C SER A 392 -22.00 29.35 -16.72
N PHE A 393 -20.74 29.35 -16.29
CA PHE A 393 -19.77 30.38 -16.66
C PHE A 393 -19.48 30.40 -18.17
N PHE A 394 -19.17 29.26 -18.77
CA PHE A 394 -18.86 29.21 -20.20
C PHE A 394 -20.11 29.32 -21.09
N GLU A 395 -21.28 28.83 -20.66
CA GLU A 395 -22.55 29.07 -21.38
C GLU A 395 -22.95 30.55 -21.36
N ALA A 396 -22.76 31.25 -20.24
CA ALA A 396 -22.97 32.70 -20.16
C ALA A 396 -21.98 33.51 -21.03
N ALA A 397 -20.73 33.03 -21.17
CA ALA A 397 -19.71 33.66 -22.00
C ALA A 397 -19.88 33.42 -23.51
N ILE A 398 -20.55 32.34 -23.93
CA ILE A 398 -20.76 31.98 -25.36
C ILE A 398 -21.89 32.79 -26.01
N ALA A 399 -22.79 33.39 -25.21
CA ALA A 399 -23.96 34.14 -25.69
C ALA A 399 -23.67 35.30 -26.69
N PRO A 400 -22.47 35.93 -26.76
CA PRO A 400 -22.19 36.93 -27.79
C PRO A 400 -21.20 36.52 -28.91
N SER A 401 -20.50 35.37 -28.87
CA SER A 401 -19.33 35.14 -29.77
C SER A 401 -19.36 33.95 -30.73
N GLY A 402 -20.48 33.22 -30.86
CA GLY A 402 -20.70 32.33 -32.02
C GLY A 402 -19.65 31.22 -32.24
N MET A 403 -18.96 30.77 -31.19
CA MET A 403 -18.01 29.65 -31.24
C MET A 403 -18.66 28.34 -30.78
N ALA A 404 -18.21 27.24 -31.38
CA ALA A 404 -18.87 25.94 -31.40
C ALA A 404 -19.22 25.35 -30.02
N SER A 405 -20.45 24.83 -29.92
CA SER A 405 -20.96 24.05 -28.81
C SER A 405 -20.07 22.83 -28.54
N LEU A 406 -19.45 22.80 -27.36
CA LEU A 406 -18.74 21.63 -26.84
C LEU A 406 -19.76 20.60 -26.36
N ALA A 407 -19.63 19.35 -26.84
CA ALA A 407 -20.60 18.29 -26.62
C ALA A 407 -20.77 17.93 -25.12
N PRO A 408 -21.99 17.56 -24.68
CA PRO A 408 -22.33 17.38 -23.28
C PRO A 408 -21.99 15.97 -22.80
N THR A 409 -20.71 15.66 -22.57
CA THR A 409 -20.37 14.44 -21.82
C THR A 409 -19.14 14.63 -20.94
N GLN A 410 -19.39 14.64 -19.63
CA GLN A 410 -18.45 14.38 -18.52
C GLN A 410 -17.46 15.49 -18.17
N PHE A 411 -17.94 16.53 -17.50
CA PHE A 411 -17.08 17.51 -16.84
C PHE A 411 -16.86 17.15 -15.35
N THR A 412 -15.65 16.76 -14.94
CA THR A 412 -15.19 16.64 -13.53
C THR A 412 -14.05 17.65 -13.27
N THR A 413 -13.17 17.56 -12.26
CA THR A 413 -11.94 18.40 -12.32
C THR A 413 -11.04 18.09 -13.50
N SER A 414 -11.22 16.93 -14.14
CA SER A 414 -10.65 16.61 -15.45
C SER A 414 -11.17 17.51 -16.57
N SER A 415 -12.20 18.33 -16.33
CA SER A 415 -12.69 19.37 -17.26
C SER A 415 -11.69 20.46 -17.53
N LEU A 416 -10.91 20.82 -16.50
CA LEU A 416 -9.83 21.80 -16.65
C LEU A 416 -8.82 21.34 -17.69
N ALA A 417 -8.70 20.01 -17.86
CA ALA A 417 -7.83 19.40 -18.85
C ALA A 417 -8.26 19.71 -20.30
N HIS A 418 -9.52 20.09 -20.51
CA HIS A 418 -10.08 20.44 -21.82
C HIS A 418 -10.15 21.96 -22.07
N LEU A 419 -9.83 22.78 -21.08
CA LEU A 419 -9.81 24.24 -21.21
C LEU A 419 -8.46 24.69 -21.76
N THR A 420 -8.45 25.76 -22.56
CA THR A 420 -7.19 26.43 -22.95
C THR A 420 -6.58 27.18 -21.76
N ALA A 421 -5.30 27.54 -21.84
CA ALA A 421 -4.65 28.34 -20.80
C ALA A 421 -5.40 29.66 -20.51
N GLU A 422 -5.90 30.33 -21.55
CA GLU A 422 -6.71 31.55 -21.42
C GLU A 422 -8.05 31.30 -20.70
N GLN A 423 -8.73 30.20 -21.04
CA GLN A 423 -9.98 29.81 -20.37
C GLN A 423 -9.75 29.47 -18.89
N ARG A 424 -8.61 28.83 -18.56
CA ARG A 424 -8.22 28.55 -17.17
C ARG A 424 -8.01 29.86 -16.38
N GLN A 425 -7.34 30.84 -16.97
CA GLN A 425 -7.15 32.17 -16.36
C GLN A 425 -8.47 32.93 -16.12
N GLN A 426 -9.39 32.88 -17.10
CA GLN A 426 -10.74 33.46 -16.95
C GLN A 426 -11.52 32.78 -15.82
N TRP A 427 -11.43 31.45 -15.73
CA TRP A 427 -12.07 30.68 -14.66
C TRP A 427 -11.48 30.97 -13.28
N LEU A 428 -10.16 31.08 -13.17
CA LEU A 428 -9.49 31.46 -11.92
C LEU A 428 -9.95 32.85 -11.45
N SER A 429 -10.08 33.81 -12.36
CA SER A 429 -10.59 35.15 -12.04
C SER A 429 -12.03 35.10 -11.48
N TYR A 430 -12.88 34.25 -12.05
CA TYR A 430 -14.22 34.00 -11.53
C TYR A 430 -14.20 33.37 -10.13
N LEU A 431 -13.33 32.38 -9.90
CA LEU A 431 -13.19 31.73 -8.58
C LEU A 431 -12.72 32.72 -7.51
N ARG A 432 -11.75 33.59 -7.82
CA ARG A 432 -11.29 34.66 -6.90
C ARG A 432 -12.40 35.66 -6.57
N ALA A 433 -13.18 36.05 -7.58
CA ALA A 433 -14.35 36.91 -7.36
C ALA A 433 -15.40 36.22 -6.46
N PHE A 434 -15.56 34.90 -6.60
CA PHE A 434 -16.47 34.10 -5.79
C PHE A 434 -15.98 33.94 -4.34
N SER A 435 -14.69 33.78 -4.11
CA SER A 435 -14.08 33.67 -2.77
C SER A 435 -13.94 35.01 -2.05
N GLY A 436 -14.25 36.13 -2.71
CA GLY A 436 -14.15 37.49 -2.15
C GLY A 436 -12.73 38.07 -2.17
N GLU A 437 -11.79 37.40 -2.86
CA GLU A 437 -10.43 37.89 -3.10
C GLU A 437 -10.45 38.83 -4.32
N THR A 438 -10.92 40.06 -4.13
CA THR A 438 -10.73 41.10 -5.15
C THR A 438 -9.26 41.50 -5.19
N SER A 439 -8.57 41.11 -6.26
CA SER A 439 -7.22 41.59 -6.62
C SER A 439 -7.22 43.12 -6.66
N SER A 440 -6.76 43.76 -5.58
CA SER A 440 -6.43 45.18 -5.58
C SER A 440 -5.07 45.37 -6.26
N THR A 441 -5.07 45.33 -7.58
CA THR A 441 -4.01 45.94 -8.39
C THR A 441 -4.64 47.07 -9.18
N HIS A 442 -4.82 48.22 -8.52
CA HIS A 442 -4.94 49.50 -9.21
C HIS A 442 -3.56 49.84 -9.79
N PRO A 443 -3.46 50.20 -11.09
CA PRO A 443 -2.29 50.87 -11.59
C PRO A 443 -2.33 52.32 -11.07
N ASP A 444 -1.33 52.70 -10.27
CA ASP A 444 -1.07 54.10 -9.96
C ASP A 444 -0.67 54.82 -11.25
N THR A 445 -1.64 55.52 -11.84
CA THR A 445 -1.38 56.71 -12.64
C THR A 445 -1.57 57.92 -11.74
N GLY A 446 -0.46 58.59 -11.42
CA GLY A 446 -0.39 59.84 -10.68
C GLY A 446 1.03 60.32 -10.51
#